data_AF-A0A833VV32-F1
#
_entry.id   AF-A0A833VV32-F1
#
_cell.length_a   1.000
_cell.length_b   1.000
_cell.length_c   1.000
_cell.angle_alpha   90.00
_cell.angle_beta   90.00
_cell.angle_gamma   90.00
#
_symmetry.space_group_name_H-M   'P 1'
#
loop_
_entity.id
_entity.type
_entity.pdbx_description
1 polymer ?
#
loop_
_entity_poly.entity_id
_entity_poly.type
_entity_poly.pdbx_seq_one_letter_code
_entity_poly.pdbx_strand_id
1 'polypeptide(L)'
;MLVNRMMKHGKKSLAYQIFYRAGIDIRQQTKQNPVYVLRQAISKVIPGVGVKTRKRKRGKTVKVYRVPVKMKLSQAILLAIRWLIGGSRKRSGTSMISQLSSELIDASSKKRCNAIRKKEETLKMAEASRTFAHFR
;
A
#
# COMPACT_ATOMS: atom_id res chain seq x y z
N MET A 1 9.14 -3.90 -10.19
CA MET A 1 8.93 -3.24 -8.87
C MET A 1 8.19 -4.11 -7.85
N LEU A 2 7.05 -4.71 -8.21
CA LEU A 2 6.18 -5.39 -7.25
C LEU A 2 6.79 -6.68 -6.68
N VAL A 3 7.32 -7.56 -7.55
CA VAL A 3 7.97 -8.81 -7.15
C VAL A 3 9.15 -8.58 -6.20
N ASN A 4 10.02 -7.60 -6.51
CA ASN A 4 11.16 -7.26 -5.65
C ASN A 4 10.74 -6.80 -4.25
N ARG A 5 9.56 -6.17 -4.11
CA ARG A 5 9.02 -5.76 -2.80
C ARG A 5 8.28 -6.88 -2.07
N MET A 6 7.82 -7.89 -2.81
CA MET A 6 7.18 -9.07 -2.26
C MET A 6 8.19 -10.10 -1.76
N MET A 7 9.38 -10.12 -2.35
CA MET A 7 10.51 -10.97 -1.97
C MET A 7 10.88 -10.83 -0.49
N LYS A 8 11.17 -11.95 0.17
CA LYS A 8 11.77 -12.05 1.50
C LYS A 8 13.04 -12.89 1.42
N HIS A 9 14.05 -12.58 2.23
CA HIS A 9 15.31 -13.34 2.32
C HIS A 9 15.98 -13.64 0.96
N GLY A 10 15.89 -12.72 0.00
CA GLY A 10 16.49 -12.90 -1.33
C GLY A 10 15.79 -13.92 -2.25
N LYS A 11 14.69 -14.55 -1.83
CA LYS A 11 13.99 -15.60 -2.61
C LYS A 11 13.15 -15.01 -3.76
N LYS A 12 13.81 -14.59 -4.84
CA LYS A 12 13.16 -13.95 -6.01
C LYS A 12 12.27 -14.93 -6.78
N SER A 13 12.74 -16.16 -7.00
CA SER A 13 11.99 -17.20 -7.74
C SER A 13 10.64 -17.51 -7.08
N LEU A 14 10.65 -17.70 -5.75
CA LEU A 14 9.43 -17.90 -4.97
C LEU A 14 8.45 -16.72 -5.10
N ALA A 15 8.96 -15.49 -5.07
CA ALA A 15 8.12 -14.31 -5.25
C ALA A 15 7.49 -14.26 -6.65
N TYR A 16 8.21 -14.66 -7.71
CA TYR A 16 7.60 -14.78 -9.04
C TYR A 16 6.51 -15.84 -9.07
N GLN A 17 6.76 -17.02 -8.50
CA GLN A 17 5.77 -18.11 -8.47
C GLN A 17 4.48 -17.68 -7.76
N ILE A 18 4.59 -17.01 -6.60
CA ILE A 18 3.43 -16.50 -5.86
C ILE A 18 2.67 -15.48 -6.71
N PHE A 19 3.36 -14.57 -7.38
CA PHE A 19 2.72 -13.54 -8.19
C PHE A 19 1.97 -14.13 -9.39
N TYR A 20 2.62 -15.06 -10.11
CA TYR A 20 2.00 -15.74 -11.25
C TYR A 20 0.78 -16.55 -10.84
N ARG A 21 0.91 -17.37 -9.78
CA ARG A 21 -0.21 -18.17 -9.27
C ARG A 21 -1.37 -17.28 -8.78
N ALA A 22 -1.07 -16.18 -8.11
CA ALA A 22 -2.11 -15.26 -7.68
C ALA A 22 -2.81 -14.58 -8.88
N GLY A 23 -2.09 -14.32 -9.97
CA GLY A 23 -2.68 -13.85 -11.22
C GLY A 23 -3.63 -14.87 -11.86
N ILE A 24 -3.30 -16.16 -11.78
CA ILE A 24 -4.19 -17.24 -12.25
C ILE A 24 -5.46 -17.27 -11.38
N ASP A 25 -5.33 -17.23 -10.06
CA ASP A 25 -6.47 -17.20 -9.13
C ASP A 25 -7.39 -16.00 -9.41
N ILE A 26 -6.82 -14.81 -9.63
CA ILE A 26 -7.59 -13.60 -9.96
C ILE A 26 -8.37 -13.82 -11.25
N ARG A 27 -7.73 -14.38 -12.29
CA ARG A 27 -8.38 -14.65 -13.57
C ARG A 27 -9.51 -15.66 -13.42
N GLN A 28 -9.34 -16.70 -12.62
CA GLN A 28 -10.38 -17.71 -12.37
C GLN A 28 -11.59 -17.12 -11.64
N GLN A 29 -11.35 -16.28 -10.62
CA GLN A 29 -12.44 -15.71 -9.80
C GLN A 29 -13.17 -14.55 -10.48
N THR A 30 -12.44 -13.65 -11.15
CA THR A 30 -13.03 -12.43 -11.73
C THR A 30 -13.32 -12.52 -13.22
N LYS A 31 -12.77 -13.53 -13.91
CA LYS A 31 -12.76 -13.65 -15.38
C LYS A 31 -12.15 -12.44 -16.11
N GLN A 32 -11.44 -11.56 -15.40
CA GLN A 32 -10.79 -10.38 -15.95
C GLN A 32 -9.28 -10.58 -16.10
N ASN A 33 -8.64 -9.70 -16.87
CA ASN A 33 -7.19 -9.69 -16.98
C ASN A 33 -6.56 -9.31 -15.61
N PRO A 34 -5.70 -10.15 -15.00
CA PRO A 34 -5.12 -9.87 -13.69
C PRO A 34 -4.24 -8.61 -13.68
N VAL A 35 -3.66 -8.23 -14.82
CA VAL A 35 -2.89 -6.98 -14.95
C VAL A 35 -3.82 -5.76 -14.82
N TYR A 36 -5.02 -5.85 -15.38
CA TYR A 36 -6.01 -4.78 -15.28
C TYR A 36 -6.49 -4.61 -13.84
N VAL A 37 -6.84 -5.71 -13.17
CA VAL A 37 -7.22 -5.75 -11.75
C VAL A 37 -6.13 -5.14 -10.88
N LEU A 38 -4.86 -5.52 -11.12
CA LEU A 38 -3.71 -4.95 -10.41
C LEU A 38 -3.61 -3.43 -10.59
N ARG A 39 -3.76 -2.94 -11.83
CA ARG A 39 -3.68 -1.50 -12.13
C ARG A 39 -4.79 -0.72 -11.45
N GLN A 40 -6.01 -1.25 -11.46
CA GLN A 40 -7.15 -0.67 -10.76
C GLN A 40 -6.93 -0.64 -9.24
N ALA A 41 -6.48 -1.76 -8.65
CA ALA A 41 -6.19 -1.87 -7.23
C ALA A 41 -5.14 -0.83 -6.79
N ILE A 42 -4.04 -0.71 -7.55
CA ILE A 42 -3.00 0.30 -7.28
C ILE A 42 -3.60 1.71 -7.37
N SER A 43 -4.37 2.02 -8.43
CA SER A 43 -5.00 3.34 -8.60
C SER A 43 -5.86 3.74 -7.40
N LYS A 44 -6.67 2.79 -6.89
CA LYS A 44 -7.53 3.02 -5.72
C LYS A 44 -6.73 3.21 -4.42
N VAL A 45 -5.60 2.52 -4.26
CA VAL A 45 -4.77 2.57 -3.04
C VAL A 45 -3.76 3.73 -3.04
N ILE A 46 -3.50 4.39 -4.18
CA ILE A 46 -2.60 5.55 -4.24
C ILE A 46 -3.07 6.66 -3.28
N PRO A 47 -2.22 7.08 -2.31
CA PRO A 47 -2.49 8.25 -1.47
C PRO A 47 -2.05 9.53 -2.18
N GLY A 48 -2.89 10.57 -2.17
CA GLY A 48 -2.53 11.89 -2.70
C GLY A 48 -1.68 12.73 -1.72
N VAL A 49 -1.89 12.51 -0.41
CA VAL A 49 -1.18 13.18 0.68
C VAL A 49 -0.58 12.12 1.58
N GLY A 50 0.65 12.35 2.03
CA GLY A 50 1.27 11.54 3.05
C GLY A 50 1.68 12.37 4.25
N VAL A 51 2.13 11.70 5.30
CA VAL A 51 2.64 12.33 6.51
C VAL A 51 4.14 12.10 6.59
N LYS A 52 4.93 13.17 6.67
CA LYS A 52 6.37 13.11 6.91
C LYS A 52 6.66 13.54 8.33
N THR A 53 7.48 12.76 9.02
CA THR A 53 7.98 13.14 10.33
C THR A 53 9.02 14.24 10.19
N ARG A 54 8.78 15.38 10.83
CA ARG A 54 9.74 16.49 10.95
C ARG A 54 10.16 16.61 12.41
N LYS A 55 11.48 16.60 12.64
CA LYS A 55 12.06 16.86 13.95
C LYS A 55 12.50 18.32 13.99
N ARG A 56 12.09 19.07 15.01
CA ARG A 56 12.65 20.41 15.29
C ARG A 56 13.24 20.44 16.69
N LYS A 57 14.39 21.08 16.79
CA LYS A 57 15.09 21.34 18.05
C LYS A 57 14.62 22.70 18.57
N ARG A 58 14.05 22.74 19.77
CA ARG A 58 13.75 23.99 20.48
C ARG A 58 14.42 23.89 21.84
N GLY A 59 15.54 24.60 22.01
CA GLY A 59 16.41 24.43 23.18
C GLY A 59 17.06 23.05 23.24
N LYS A 60 17.03 22.40 24.41
CA LYS A 60 17.60 21.06 24.65
C LYS A 60 16.67 19.90 24.22
N THR A 61 15.40 20.16 23.90
CA THR A 61 14.41 19.13 23.54
C THR A 61 14.14 19.05 22.04
N VAL A 62 13.96 17.81 21.55
CA VAL A 62 13.58 17.52 20.16
C VAL A 62 12.09 17.19 20.12
N LYS A 63 11.28 18.04 19.47
CA LYS A 63 9.86 17.77 19.23
C LYS A 63 9.68 17.16 17.84
N VAL A 64 8.82 16.14 17.78
CA VAL A 64 8.54 15.36 16.57
C VAL A 64 7.15 15.72 16.06
N TYR A 65 7.06 16.39 14.92
CA TYR A 65 5.81 16.79 14.28
C TYR A 65 5.50 15.89 13.09
N ARG A 66 4.21 15.63 12.89
CA ARG A 66 3.68 14.96 11.70
C ARG A 66 3.23 16.04 10.73
N VAL A 67 3.96 16.22 9.64
CA VAL A 67 3.67 17.28 8.66
C VAL A 67 3.06 16.65 7.41
N PRO A 68 1.86 17.10 6.97
CA PRO A 68 1.27 16.63 5.73
C PRO A 68 2.07 17.14 4.53
N VAL A 69 2.40 16.24 3.59
CA VAL A 69 3.19 16.56 2.39
C VAL A 69 2.52 15.94 1.17
N LYS A 70 2.35 16.72 0.10
CA LYS A 70 1.91 16.21 -1.20
C LYS A 70 2.95 15.24 -1.75
N MET A 71 2.54 14.03 -2.07
CA MET A 71 3.45 12.99 -2.56
C MET A 71 3.68 13.12 -4.06
N LYS A 72 4.92 12.80 -4.51
CA LYS A 72 5.20 12.57 -5.93
C LYS A 72 4.56 11.24 -6.35
N LEU A 73 4.06 11.15 -7.58
CA LEU A 73 3.36 9.96 -8.10
C LEU A 73 4.19 8.67 -7.94
N SER A 74 5.49 8.72 -8.25
CA SER A 74 6.39 7.56 -8.10
C SER A 74 6.48 7.04 -6.65
N GLN A 75 6.50 7.96 -5.68
CA GLN A 75 6.51 7.61 -4.26
C GLN A 75 5.16 7.07 -3.80
N ALA A 76 4.06 7.64 -4.29
CA ALA A 76 2.72 7.22 -3.96
C ALA A 76 2.42 5.80 -4.49
N ILE A 77 2.85 5.49 -5.72
CA ILE A 77 2.77 4.14 -6.31
C ILE A 77 3.57 3.14 -5.46
N LEU A 78 4.80 3.49 -5.07
CA LEU A 78 5.63 2.63 -4.23
C LEU A 78 4.96 2.33 -2.88
N LEU A 79 4.35 3.35 -2.28
CA LEU A 79 3.66 3.23 -1.00
C LEU A 79 2.40 2.37 -1.12
N ALA A 80 1.63 2.55 -2.20
CA ALA A 80 0.46 1.73 -2.49
C ALA A 80 0.81 0.24 -2.65
N ILE A 81 1.86 -0.08 -3.41
CA ILE A 81 2.36 -1.45 -3.57
C ILE A 81 2.77 -2.03 -2.21
N ARG A 82 3.45 -1.24 -1.37
CA ARG A 82 3.86 -1.67 -0.02
C ARG A 82 2.65 -1.96 0.87
N TRP A 83 1.59 -1.15 0.79
CA TRP A 83 0.37 -1.36 1.55
C TRP A 83 -0.42 -2.57 1.07
N LEU A 84 -0.51 -2.81 -0.24
CA LEU A 84 -1.11 -4.01 -0.80
C LEU A 84 -0.42 -5.27 -0.29
N ILE A 85 0.91 -5.38 -0.48
CA ILE A 85 1.68 -6.55 -0.02
C ILE A 85 1.59 -6.72 1.51
N GLY A 86 1.64 -5.61 2.26
CA GLY A 86 1.50 -5.63 3.71
C GLY A 86 0.09 -6.03 4.18
N GLY A 87 -0.95 -5.62 3.44
CA GLY A 87 -2.34 -5.97 3.68
C GLY A 87 -2.61 -7.44 3.41
N SER A 88 -2.10 -7.97 2.29
CA SER A 88 -2.19 -9.40 1.96
C SER A 88 -1.55 -10.26 3.05
N ARG A 89 -0.34 -9.90 3.52
CA ARG A 89 0.37 -10.67 4.58
C ARG A 89 -0.32 -10.65 5.94
N LYS A 90 -1.15 -9.64 6.22
CA LYS A 90 -1.91 -9.52 7.47
C LYS A 90 -3.27 -10.20 7.41
N ARG A 91 -3.69 -10.62 6.22
CA ARG A 91 -5.00 -11.24 6.02
C ARG A 91 -4.99 -12.65 6.59
N SER A 92 -6.12 -13.09 7.16
CA SER A 92 -6.32 -14.49 7.50
C SER A 92 -6.44 -15.31 6.21
N GLY A 93 -5.63 -16.36 6.09
CA GLY A 93 -5.62 -17.24 4.92
C GLY A 93 -4.49 -18.26 5.02
N THR A 94 -4.64 -19.39 4.34
CA THR A 94 -3.69 -20.51 4.38
C THR A 94 -2.47 -20.29 3.48
N SER A 95 -2.62 -19.56 2.38
CA SER A 95 -1.55 -19.31 1.41
C SER A 95 -1.41 -17.84 1.07
N MET A 96 -0.17 -17.38 0.91
CA MET A 96 0.13 -16.03 0.43
C MET A 96 -0.49 -15.76 -0.95
N ILE A 97 -0.69 -16.80 -1.76
CA ILE A 97 -1.28 -16.70 -3.10
C ILE A 97 -2.74 -16.25 -2.98
N SER A 98 -3.55 -16.97 -2.19
CA SER A 98 -4.97 -16.66 -1.99
C SER A 98 -5.17 -15.34 -1.25
N GLN A 99 -4.29 -15.02 -0.30
CA GLN A 99 -4.29 -13.73 0.39
C GLN A 99 -4.00 -12.57 -0.57
N LEU A 100 -3.05 -12.73 -1.49
CA LEU A 100 -2.69 -11.69 -2.45
C LEU A 100 -3.78 -11.50 -3.51
N SER A 101 -4.31 -12.58 -4.08
CA SER A 101 -5.40 -12.52 -5.06
C SER A 101 -6.64 -11.86 -4.45
N SER A 102 -7.04 -12.30 -3.25
CA SER A 102 -8.19 -11.73 -2.53
C SER A 102 -8.00 -10.25 -2.20
N GLU A 103 -6.83 -9.84 -1.71
CA GLU A 103 -6.57 -8.43 -1.40
C GLU A 103 -6.58 -7.54 -2.66
N LEU A 104 -6.09 -8.05 -3.80
CA LEU A 104 -6.11 -7.33 -5.07
C LEU A 104 -7.53 -7.19 -5.65
N ILE A 105 -8.32 -8.27 -5.60
CA ILE A 105 -9.73 -8.25 -6.03
C ILE A 105 -10.55 -7.34 -5.13
N ASP A 106 -10.34 -7.42 -3.81
CA ASP A 106 -11.02 -6.53 -2.88
C ASP A 106 -10.61 -5.09 -3.17
N ALA A 107 -9.32 -4.78 -3.29
CA ALA A 107 -8.87 -3.43 -3.62
C ALA A 107 -9.38 -2.90 -4.97
N SER A 108 -9.57 -3.76 -5.98
CA SER A 108 -10.12 -3.36 -7.29
C SER A 108 -11.63 -3.18 -7.28
N SER A 109 -12.37 -3.98 -6.52
CA SER A 109 -13.84 -4.08 -6.64
C SER A 109 -14.57 -3.52 -5.42
N LYS A 110 -14.10 -3.82 -4.21
CA LYS A 110 -14.74 -3.44 -2.94
C LYS A 110 -13.96 -2.31 -2.25
N LYS A 111 -14.65 -1.32 -1.67
CA LYS A 111 -13.96 -0.20 -0.98
C LYS A 111 -13.27 -0.60 0.34
N ARG A 112 -13.36 -1.85 0.78
CA ARG A 112 -12.76 -2.32 2.05
C ARG A 112 -11.67 -3.37 1.79
N CYS A 113 -10.44 -3.00 2.11
CA CYS A 113 -9.31 -3.91 2.29
C CYS A 113 -8.32 -3.28 3.27
N ASN A 114 -7.34 -4.05 3.75
CA ASN A 114 -6.34 -3.55 4.69
C ASN A 114 -5.50 -2.41 4.07
N ALA A 115 -5.23 -2.49 2.76
CA ALA A 115 -4.51 -1.45 2.04
C ALA A 115 -5.28 -0.12 1.95
N ILE A 116 -6.58 -0.17 1.65
CA ILE A 116 -7.46 1.03 1.60
C ILE A 116 -7.65 1.61 3.00
N ARG A 117 -7.88 0.77 4.02
CA ARG A 117 -7.97 1.23 5.42
C ARG A 117 -6.71 2.01 5.82
N LYS A 118 -5.54 1.53 5.43
CA LYS A 118 -4.27 2.22 5.71
C LYS A 118 -4.15 3.56 4.99
N LYS A 119 -4.64 3.65 3.74
CA LYS A 119 -4.75 4.93 3.02
C LYS A 119 -5.65 5.90 3.78
N GLU A 120 -6.83 5.47 4.20
CA GLU A 120 -7.78 6.30 4.96
C GLU A 120 -7.21 6.76 6.30
N GLU A 121 -6.55 5.88 7.05
CA GLU A 121 -5.85 6.22 8.30
C GLU A 121 -4.79 7.31 8.05
N THR A 122 -4.02 7.23 6.96
CA THR A 122 -3.03 8.27 6.63
C THR A 122 -3.66 9.60 6.21
N LEU A 123 -4.80 9.57 5.53
CA LEU A 123 -5.53 10.79 5.16
C LEU A 123 -6.10 11.48 6.40
N LYS A 124 -6.78 10.74 7.27
CA LYS A 124 -7.28 11.27 8.56
C LYS A 124 -6.15 11.87 9.41
N MET A 125 -4.99 11.21 9.44
CA MET A 125 -3.82 11.71 10.14
C MET A 125 -3.26 13.00 9.52
N ALA A 126 -3.28 13.10 8.18
CA ALA A 126 -2.86 14.30 7.48
C ALA A 126 -3.82 15.46 7.71
N GLU A 127 -5.13 15.21 7.73
CA GLU A 127 -6.18 16.18 8.02
C GLU A 127 -6.10 16.70 9.46
N ALA A 128 -5.93 15.81 10.43
CA ALA A 128 -5.74 16.18 11.84
C ALA A 128 -4.47 17.02 12.05
N SER A 129 -3.46 16.86 11.19
CA SER A 129 -2.19 17.60 11.27
C SER A 129 -2.11 18.79 10.31
N ARG A 130 -3.26 19.23 9.75
CA ARG A 130 -3.30 20.30 8.74
C ARG A 130 -2.70 21.62 9.21
N THR A 131 -2.83 21.92 10.50
CA THR A 131 -2.22 23.11 11.13
C THR A 131 -0.69 23.13 11.06
N PHE A 132 -0.05 21.96 10.94
CA PHE A 132 1.39 21.83 10.80
C PHE A 132 1.87 21.88 9.33
N ALA A 133 0.98 22.14 8.35
CA ALA A 133 1.35 22.23 6.94
C ALA A 133 2.37 23.32 6.64
N HIS A 134 2.43 24.38 7.47
CA HIS A 134 3.43 25.45 7.37
C HIS A 134 4.87 24.96 7.62
N PHE A 135 5.06 23.80 8.24
CA PHE A 135 6.39 23.22 8.50
C PHE A 135 6.93 22.34 7.36
N ARG A 136 6.44 22.52 6.12
CA ARG A 136 6.77 21.68 4.95
C ARG A 136 8.26 21.67 4.62
#